data_AF-A0A1S3LRC8-F1
#
_entry.id   AF-A0A1S3LRC8-F1
#
_cell.length_a   1.000
_cell.length_b   1.000
_cell.length_c   1.000
_cell.angle_alpha   90.00
_cell.angle_beta   90.00
_cell.angle_gamma   90.00
#
_symmetry.space_group_name_H-M   'P 1'
#
loop_
_entity.id
_entity.type
_entity.pdbx_description
1 polymer ?
#
loop_
_entity_poly.entity_id
_entity_poly.type
_entity_poly.pdbx_seq_one_letter_code
_entity_poly.pdbx_strand_id
1 'polypeptide(L)'
;MPRCSGSLAFPNERQYRTRPTHGIGKYKHLLTKEAPKKERQQMKEIKTATDAEYGTLNVKVSGYDMILVEHYSQYIHNLCNRLGVKVAESYALPTKSTEVMVMPEQGTKMYVDAILKTHERIVQLSQLNATLCPIFMEVMLKNQPEGVQLSVKPHTEADYQARFKARPELEGLMAQIT
;
A
#
# COMPACT_ATOMS: atom_id res chain seq x y z
N MET A 1 77.25 -34.29 5.04
CA MET A 1 76.45 -33.10 5.42
C MET A 1 76.56 -32.10 4.27
N PRO A 2 75.47 -31.86 3.54
CA PRO A 2 74.77 -30.59 3.71
C PRO A 2 73.25 -30.76 3.90
N ARG A 3 72.66 -29.72 4.49
CA ARG A 3 71.34 -29.66 5.10
C ARG A 3 70.21 -29.66 4.08
N CYS A 4 69.18 -30.45 4.35
CA CYS A 4 67.83 -30.21 3.83
C CYS A 4 67.33 -28.86 4.38
N SER A 5 67.02 -27.92 3.49
CA SER A 5 66.23 -26.73 3.83
C SER A 5 65.21 -26.49 2.73
N GLY A 6 64.05 -27.11 2.87
CA GLY A 6 62.85 -26.79 2.10
C GLY A 6 61.69 -26.80 3.05
N SER A 7 61.38 -25.66 3.68
CA SER A 7 60.11 -25.52 4.40
C SER A 7 59.01 -25.58 3.36
N LEU A 8 58.27 -26.70 3.32
CA LEU A 8 56.97 -26.76 2.65
C LEU A 8 55.97 -25.94 3.47
N ALA A 9 56.08 -24.62 3.37
CA ALA A 9 54.97 -23.75 3.72
C ALA A 9 53.94 -23.91 2.61
N PHE A 10 52.96 -24.80 2.80
CA PHE A 10 51.78 -24.83 1.96
C PHE A 10 51.12 -23.46 2.07
N PRO A 11 51.04 -22.65 0.99
CA PRO A 11 50.23 -21.45 1.02
C PRO A 11 48.79 -21.97 1.09
N ASN A 12 48.21 -21.89 2.29
CA ASN A 12 46.82 -22.25 2.52
C ASN A 12 45.90 -21.14 1.95
N GLU A 13 46.18 -20.70 0.72
CA GLU A 13 45.32 -19.84 -0.05
C GLU A 13 44.21 -20.70 -0.63
N ARG A 14 42.98 -20.23 -0.43
CA ARG A 14 41.75 -20.92 -0.82
C ARG A 14 41.71 -21.10 -2.35
N GLN A 15 42.35 -22.16 -2.86
CA GLN A 15 42.43 -22.52 -4.29
C GLN A 15 41.04 -22.61 -4.96
N TYR A 16 39.98 -22.80 -4.18
CA TYR A 16 38.61 -22.80 -4.68
C TYR A 16 38.14 -21.44 -5.22
N ARG A 17 38.74 -20.31 -4.80
CA ARG A 17 38.37 -18.97 -5.29
C ARG A 17 38.77 -18.73 -6.74
N THR A 18 39.80 -19.41 -7.22
CA THR A 18 40.31 -19.31 -8.60
C THR A 18 39.67 -20.32 -9.54
N ARG A 19 38.78 -21.20 -9.05
CA ARG A 19 38.06 -22.18 -9.89
C ARG A 19 36.91 -21.53 -10.67
N PRO A 20 36.59 -22.02 -11.88
CA PRO A 20 35.50 -21.48 -12.69
C PRO A 20 34.12 -21.63 -12.03
N THR A 21 33.96 -22.59 -11.10
CA THR A 21 32.72 -22.80 -10.33
C THR A 21 32.63 -21.92 -9.08
N HIS A 22 33.58 -21.01 -8.86
CA HIS A 22 33.56 -20.14 -7.70
C HIS A 22 32.32 -19.22 -7.72
N GLY A 23 31.54 -19.26 -6.65
CA GLY A 23 30.37 -18.38 -6.50
C GLY A 23 29.07 -18.91 -7.10
N ILE A 24 29.03 -20.15 -7.63
CA ILE A 24 27.79 -20.77 -8.13
C ILE A 24 26.64 -20.77 -7.10
N GLY A 25 26.97 -20.86 -5.81
CA GLY A 25 26.00 -20.83 -4.71
C GLY A 25 25.68 -19.44 -4.15
N LYS A 26 26.18 -18.34 -4.75
CA LYS A 26 25.88 -16.99 -4.26
C LYS A 26 24.45 -16.62 -4.65
N TYR A 27 23.49 -16.84 -3.77
CA TYR A 27 22.07 -16.53 -4.05
C TYR A 27 21.64 -15.12 -3.62
N LYS A 28 22.40 -14.45 -2.73
CA LYS A 28 21.99 -13.16 -2.14
C LYS A 28 21.72 -12.04 -3.15
N HIS A 29 22.29 -12.11 -4.35
CA HIS A 29 22.05 -11.13 -5.41
C HIS A 29 20.73 -11.34 -6.16
N LEU A 30 20.13 -12.54 -6.03
CA LEU A 30 18.79 -12.87 -6.56
C LEU A 30 17.69 -12.36 -5.64
N LEU A 31 18.04 -12.06 -4.38
CA LEU A 31 17.12 -11.52 -3.39
C LEU A 31 17.15 -9.98 -3.44
N THR A 32 15.98 -9.37 -3.28
CA THR A 32 15.92 -7.92 -3.07
C THR A 32 16.57 -7.59 -1.74
N LYS A 33 17.44 -6.57 -1.70
CA LYS A 33 18.08 -6.15 -0.44
C LYS A 33 17.00 -5.65 0.53
N GLU A 34 16.85 -6.32 1.65
CA GLU A 34 15.98 -5.87 2.72
C GLU A 34 16.58 -4.62 3.38
N ALA A 35 15.86 -3.50 3.33
CA ALA A 35 16.20 -2.35 4.14
C ALA A 35 15.96 -2.69 5.63
N PRO A 36 16.75 -2.14 6.58
CA PRO A 36 16.53 -2.38 8.00
C PRO A 36 15.08 -2.02 8.36
N LYS A 37 14.41 -2.93 9.09
CA LYS A 37 13.05 -2.70 9.63
C LYS A 37 13.09 -1.42 10.47
N LYS A 38 12.49 -0.34 9.97
CA LYS A 38 12.32 0.89 10.75
C LYS A 38 11.19 0.67 11.76
N GLU A 39 11.44 0.96 13.03
CA GLU A 39 10.45 0.85 14.13
C GLU A 39 9.21 1.72 13.92
N ARG A 40 9.34 2.80 13.13
CA ARG A 40 8.22 3.65 12.73
C ARG A 40 7.97 3.47 11.24
N GLN A 41 6.71 3.25 10.87
CA GLN A 41 6.26 3.35 9.48
C GLN A 41 6.55 4.76 8.98
N GLN A 42 7.67 4.91 8.27
CA GLN A 42 7.98 6.14 7.55
C GLN A 42 7.19 6.13 6.25
N MET A 43 6.68 7.30 5.87
CA MET A 43 5.97 7.48 4.62
C MET A 43 6.87 7.01 3.48
N LYS A 44 6.36 6.10 2.65
CA LYS A 44 7.05 5.67 1.43
C LYS A 44 6.98 6.83 0.43
N GLU A 45 8.04 6.99 -0.35
CA GLU A 45 8.10 8.01 -1.39
C GLU A 45 6.94 7.81 -2.39
N ILE A 46 6.16 8.87 -2.62
CA ILE A 46 5.05 8.84 -3.57
C ILE A 46 5.66 8.88 -4.97
N LYS A 47 5.48 7.80 -5.73
CA LYS A 47 5.91 7.77 -7.13
C LYS A 47 5.08 8.75 -7.95
N THR A 48 5.76 9.67 -8.62
CA THR A 48 5.15 10.62 -9.55
C THR A 48 4.75 9.92 -10.85
N ALA A 49 3.80 10.51 -11.58
CA ALA A 49 3.37 10.01 -12.88
C ALA A 49 4.46 10.25 -13.93
N THR A 50 4.60 9.30 -14.85
CA THR A 50 5.42 9.40 -16.06
C THR A 50 4.49 9.31 -17.28
N ASP A 51 4.96 9.70 -18.46
CA ASP A 51 4.15 9.69 -19.70
C ASP A 51 3.51 8.31 -20.01
N ALA A 52 4.21 7.21 -19.67
CA ALA A 52 3.73 5.84 -19.90
C ALA A 52 3.04 5.18 -18.70
N GLU A 53 3.22 5.71 -17.49
CA GLU A 53 2.77 5.06 -16.25
C GLU A 53 2.17 6.07 -15.29
N TYR A 54 0.97 5.76 -14.78
CA TYR A 54 0.40 6.49 -13.65
C TYR A 54 1.25 6.24 -12.40
N GLY A 55 1.35 7.29 -11.58
CA GLY A 55 2.02 7.24 -10.29
C GLY A 55 1.28 6.35 -9.27
N THR A 56 1.44 6.65 -7.98
CA THR A 56 0.70 5.93 -6.94
C THR A 56 -0.78 6.32 -6.95
N LEU A 57 -1.66 5.34 -7.16
CA LEU A 57 -3.12 5.52 -7.20
C LEU A 57 -3.78 4.82 -6.02
N ASN A 58 -4.75 5.49 -5.40
CA ASN A 58 -5.60 4.92 -4.36
C ASN A 58 -6.97 4.59 -4.93
N VAL A 59 -7.30 3.30 -4.91
CA VAL A 59 -8.63 2.80 -5.22
C VAL A 59 -9.41 2.71 -3.91
N LYS A 60 -10.33 3.63 -3.69
CA LYS A 60 -11.23 3.65 -2.53
C LYS A 60 -12.52 2.92 -2.85
N VAL A 61 -12.83 1.95 -2.01
CA VAL A 61 -14.10 1.23 -1.96
C VAL A 61 -14.82 1.65 -0.69
N SER A 62 -16.03 2.20 -0.82
CA SER A 62 -16.85 2.60 0.33
C SER A 62 -18.27 2.05 0.23
N GLY A 63 -18.87 1.70 1.36
CA GLY A 63 -20.24 1.18 1.40
C GLY A 63 -20.74 1.04 2.84
N TYR A 64 -22.04 0.80 2.98
CA TYR A 64 -22.67 0.63 4.29
C TYR A 64 -22.53 -0.79 4.84
N ASP A 65 -22.49 -1.79 3.96
CA ASP A 65 -22.23 -3.17 4.33
C ASP A 65 -20.72 -3.46 4.31
N MET A 66 -20.19 -3.83 5.47
CA MET A 66 -18.78 -4.18 5.65
C MET A 66 -18.38 -5.37 4.77
N ILE A 67 -19.22 -6.40 4.65
CA ILE A 67 -18.88 -7.66 3.99
C ILE A 67 -18.71 -7.42 2.48
N LEU A 68 -19.63 -6.67 1.87
CA LEU A 68 -19.55 -6.32 0.45
C LEU A 68 -18.29 -5.51 0.13
N VAL A 69 -17.97 -4.53 0.98
CA VAL A 69 -16.77 -3.67 0.82
C VAL A 69 -15.49 -4.50 0.92
N GLU A 70 -15.40 -5.42 1.88
CA GLU A 70 -14.23 -6.30 2.05
C GLU A 70 -14.08 -7.29 0.89
N HIS A 71 -15.16 -7.95 0.50
CA HIS A 71 -15.15 -8.91 -0.60
C HIS A 71 -14.77 -8.24 -1.91
N TYR A 72 -15.30 -7.04 -2.18
CA TYR A 72 -14.95 -6.29 -3.39
C TYR A 72 -13.50 -5.77 -3.35
N SER A 73 -13.00 -5.33 -2.20
CA SER A 73 -11.58 -4.99 -2.03
C SER A 73 -10.67 -6.20 -2.30
N GLN A 74 -11.07 -7.41 -1.85
CA GLN A 74 -10.34 -8.64 -2.11
C GLN A 74 -10.37 -9.01 -3.59
N TYR A 75 -11.52 -8.85 -4.26
CA TYR A 75 -11.65 -9.04 -5.70
C TYR A 75 -10.68 -8.12 -6.47
N ILE A 76 -10.65 -6.82 -6.16
CA ILE A 76 -9.74 -5.85 -6.79
C ILE A 76 -8.28 -6.25 -6.56
N HIS A 77 -7.92 -6.63 -5.34
CA HIS A 77 -6.56 -7.07 -5.02
C HIS A 77 -6.15 -8.29 -5.86
N ASN A 78 -7.01 -9.29 -5.95
CA ASN A 78 -6.78 -10.49 -6.75
C ASN A 78 -6.72 -10.20 -8.25
N LEU A 79 -7.57 -9.30 -8.74
CA LEU A 79 -7.55 -8.84 -10.13
C LEU A 79 -6.21 -8.18 -10.47
N CYS A 80 -5.70 -7.31 -9.58
CA CYS A 80 -4.39 -6.68 -9.76
C CYS A 80 -3.27 -7.72 -9.85
N ASN A 81 -3.27 -8.71 -8.96
CA ASN A 81 -2.28 -9.80 -8.97
C ASN A 81 -2.33 -10.61 -10.28
N ARG A 82 -3.52 -10.85 -10.83
CA ARG A 82 -3.69 -11.56 -12.12
C ARG A 82 -3.25 -10.73 -13.32
N LEU A 83 -3.46 -9.41 -13.27
CA LEU A 83 -3.05 -8.48 -14.33
C LEU A 83 -1.57 -8.07 -14.24
N GLY A 84 -0.83 -8.56 -13.23
CA GLY A 84 0.56 -8.18 -13.00
C GLY A 84 0.74 -6.73 -12.51
N VAL A 85 -0.33 -6.11 -12.01
CA VAL A 85 -0.29 -4.75 -11.45
C VAL A 85 0.23 -4.83 -10.02
N LYS A 86 1.27 -4.05 -9.72
CA LYS A 86 1.89 -4.06 -8.40
C LYS A 86 1.04 -3.32 -7.37
N VAL A 87 0.46 -4.06 -6.43
CA VAL A 87 -0.22 -3.49 -5.25
C VAL A 87 0.83 -3.12 -4.19
N ALA A 88 0.88 -1.84 -3.81
CA ALA A 88 1.81 -1.36 -2.80
C ALA A 88 1.33 -1.67 -1.37
N GLU A 89 0.07 -1.37 -1.08
CA GLU A 89 -0.58 -1.60 0.21
C GLU A 89 -2.09 -1.83 0.00
N SER A 90 -2.72 -2.56 0.91
CA SER A 90 -4.17 -2.70 1.00
C SER A 90 -4.56 -2.57 2.46
N TYR A 91 -5.42 -1.60 2.79
CA TYR A 91 -5.71 -1.24 4.17
C TYR A 91 -7.14 -0.73 4.36
N ALA A 92 -7.55 -0.67 5.62
CA ALA A 92 -8.83 -0.18 6.08
C ALA A 92 -8.72 1.26 6.59
N LEU A 93 -9.71 2.09 6.27
CA LEU A 93 -9.92 3.37 6.96
C LEU A 93 -10.91 3.21 8.12
N PRO A 94 -10.83 4.08 9.15
CA PRO A 94 -11.76 4.03 10.27
C PRO A 94 -13.19 4.26 9.80
N THR A 95 -14.11 3.42 10.29
CA THR A 95 -15.54 3.49 9.98
C THR A 95 -16.12 4.82 10.44
N LYS A 96 -16.92 5.47 9.58
CA LYS A 96 -17.63 6.71 9.91
C LYS A 96 -19.08 6.38 10.25
N SER A 97 -19.53 6.75 11.44
CA SER A 97 -20.93 6.65 11.86
C SER A 97 -21.64 7.98 11.63
N THR A 98 -22.69 7.97 10.82
CA THR A 98 -23.54 9.13 10.55
C THR A 98 -24.93 8.88 11.11
N GLU A 99 -25.35 9.74 12.04
CA GLU A 99 -26.70 9.72 12.59
C GLU A 99 -27.66 10.41 11.62
N VAL A 100 -28.69 9.69 11.18
CA VAL A 100 -29.73 10.21 10.31
C VAL A 100 -30.85 10.74 11.19
N MET A 101 -31.08 12.04 11.11
CA MET A 101 -32.15 12.70 11.82
C MET A 101 -33.33 12.99 10.89
N VAL A 102 -34.54 12.65 11.33
CA VAL A 102 -35.77 12.84 10.57
C VAL A 102 -36.68 13.84 11.30
N MET A 103 -37.31 14.72 10.51
CA MET A 103 -38.32 15.66 10.98
C MET A 103 -39.71 15.03 10.82
N PRO A 104 -40.54 14.98 11.88
CA PRO A 104 -41.90 14.47 11.76
C PRO A 104 -42.79 15.44 10.97
N GLU A 105 -43.83 14.92 10.30
CA GLU A 105 -44.75 15.71 9.48
C GLU A 105 -45.49 16.82 10.26
N GLN A 106 -45.69 16.62 11.56
CA GLN A 106 -46.36 17.56 12.45
C GLN A 106 -45.47 17.86 13.66
N GLY A 107 -44.36 18.59 13.43
CA GLY A 107 -43.51 19.08 14.51
C GLY A 107 -42.15 19.59 14.04
N THR A 108 -41.53 20.48 14.81
CA THR A 108 -40.24 21.10 14.45
C THR A 108 -39.01 20.38 15.02
N LYS A 109 -39.22 19.38 15.89
CA LYS A 109 -38.15 18.69 16.60
C LYS A 109 -37.64 17.51 15.77
N MET A 110 -36.33 17.47 15.54
CA MET A 110 -35.64 16.36 14.89
C MET A 110 -35.47 15.18 15.86
N TYR A 111 -35.60 13.94 15.35
CA TYR A 111 -35.32 12.71 16.10
C TYR A 111 -34.37 11.81 15.30
N VAL A 112 -33.53 11.04 16.00
CA VAL A 112 -32.63 10.07 15.36
C VAL A 112 -33.43 8.87 14.89
N ASP A 113 -33.39 8.61 13.59
CA ASP A 113 -34.08 7.50 12.94
C ASP A 113 -33.16 6.29 12.80
N ALA A 114 -31.94 6.52 12.29
CA ALA A 114 -30.97 5.44 12.06
C ALA A 114 -29.53 5.91 12.25
N ILE A 115 -28.64 4.95 12.54
CA ILE A 115 -27.20 5.17 12.58
C ILE A 115 -26.58 4.38 11.43
N LEU A 116 -26.10 5.09 10.41
CA LEU A 116 -25.46 4.49 9.25
C LEU A 116 -23.95 4.41 9.48
N LYS A 117 -23.39 3.21 9.28
CA LYS A 117 -21.94 2.98 9.36
C LYS A 117 -21.39 2.89 7.95
N THR A 118 -20.45 3.76 7.61
CA THR A 118 -19.76 3.74 6.31
C THR A 118 -18.39 3.12 6.49
N HIS A 119 -18.17 1.99 5.84
CA HIS A 119 -16.90 1.27 5.82
C HIS A 119 -16.11 1.65 4.57
N GLU A 120 -14.81 1.87 4.74
CA GLU A 120 -13.93 2.28 3.65
C GLU A 120 -12.69 1.35 3.61
N ARG A 121 -12.36 0.88 2.41
CA ARG A 121 -11.16 0.09 2.11
C ARG A 121 -10.40 0.77 0.98
N ILE A 122 -9.07 0.76 1.08
CA ILE A 122 -8.20 1.34 0.06
C ILE A 122 -7.23 0.28 -0.44
N VAL A 123 -7.19 0.12 -1.77
CA VAL A 123 -6.16 -0.65 -2.47
C VAL A 123 -5.24 0.35 -3.16
N GLN A 124 -4.01 0.43 -2.69
CA GLN A 124 -2.99 1.34 -3.20
C GLN A 124 -2.19 0.64 -4.30
N LEU A 125 -2.34 1.13 -5.53
CA LEU A 125 -1.66 0.63 -6.72
C LEU A 125 -0.40 1.44 -6.97
N SER A 126 0.63 0.76 -7.47
CA SER A 126 1.86 1.39 -7.94
C SER A 126 2.07 1.06 -9.41
N GLN A 127 2.44 2.08 -10.20
CA GLN A 127 2.89 1.92 -11.58
C GLN A 127 1.85 1.23 -12.47
N LEU A 128 0.68 1.85 -12.59
CA LEU A 128 -0.35 1.39 -13.51
C LEU A 128 -0.03 1.90 -14.91
N ASN A 129 0.17 1.01 -15.88
CA ASN A 129 0.44 1.38 -17.27
C ASN A 129 -0.74 2.18 -17.85
N ALA A 130 -0.44 3.26 -18.57
CA ALA A 130 -1.43 4.13 -19.20
C ALA A 130 -2.43 3.36 -20.10
N THR A 131 -1.93 2.35 -20.81
CA THR A 131 -2.74 1.51 -21.72
C THR A 131 -3.66 0.52 -20.98
N LEU A 132 -3.24 0.01 -19.82
CA LEU A 132 -4.02 -0.94 -19.02
C LEU A 132 -5.06 -0.24 -18.14
N CYS A 133 -4.82 1.01 -17.77
CA CYS A 133 -5.72 1.79 -16.92
C CYS A 133 -7.18 1.83 -17.39
N PRO A 134 -7.52 2.18 -18.65
CA PRO A 134 -8.91 2.23 -19.08
C PRO A 134 -9.60 0.87 -18.98
N ILE A 135 -8.91 -0.21 -19.38
CA ILE A 135 -9.41 -1.59 -19.29
C ILE A 135 -9.65 -1.97 -17.83
N PHE A 136 -8.71 -1.63 -16.95
CA PHE A 136 -8.82 -1.88 -15.52
C PHE A 136 -10.02 -1.16 -14.90
N MET A 137 -10.21 0.13 -15.20
CA MET A 137 -11.36 0.90 -14.72
C MET A 137 -12.69 0.34 -15.24
N GLU A 138 -12.75 -0.05 -16.51
CA GLU A 138 -13.94 -0.63 -17.11
C GLU A 138 -14.33 -1.96 -16.45
N VAL A 139 -13.36 -2.85 -16.21
CA VAL A 139 -13.60 -4.13 -15.53
C VAL A 139 -14.09 -3.90 -14.10
N MET A 140 -13.53 -2.93 -13.38
CA MET A 140 -14.00 -2.60 -12.04
C MET A 140 -15.43 -2.07 -12.06
N LEU A 141 -15.74 -1.09 -12.90
CA LEU A 141 -17.09 -0.51 -12.98
C LEU A 141 -18.14 -1.55 -13.38
N LYS A 142 -17.81 -2.47 -14.30
CA LYS A 142 -18.71 -3.56 -14.71
C LYS A 142 -18.97 -4.59 -13.61
N ASN A 143 -18.02 -4.79 -12.70
CA ASN A 143 -18.13 -5.75 -11.60
C ASN A 143 -18.43 -5.08 -10.25
N GLN A 144 -18.81 -3.79 -10.26
CA GLN A 144 -19.12 -3.06 -9.04
C GLN A 144 -20.46 -3.56 -8.45
N PRO A 145 -20.47 -4.07 -7.20
CA PRO A 145 -21.69 -4.53 -6.57
C PRO A 145 -22.57 -3.35 -6.13
N GLU A 146 -23.85 -3.62 -5.94
CA GLU A 146 -24.82 -2.65 -5.43
C GLU A 146 -24.47 -2.18 -4.01
N GLY A 147 -24.75 -0.91 -3.72
CA GLY A 147 -24.46 -0.32 -2.39
C GLY A 147 -22.97 -0.07 -2.10
N VAL A 148 -22.08 -0.38 -3.05
CA VAL A 148 -20.67 -0.02 -2.99
C VAL A 148 -20.39 1.13 -3.94
N GLN A 149 -19.62 2.10 -3.47
CA GLN A 149 -19.13 3.24 -4.23
C GLN A 149 -17.62 3.10 -4.44
N LEU A 150 -17.21 3.24 -5.70
CA LEU A 150 -15.81 3.22 -6.12
C LEU A 150 -15.30 4.63 -6.41
N SER A 151 -14.10 4.96 -5.93
CA SER A 151 -13.42 6.23 -6.22
C SER A 151 -11.94 5.97 -6.44
N VAL A 152 -11.39 6.39 -7.57
CA VAL A 152 -9.94 6.33 -7.82
C VAL A 152 -9.35 7.72 -7.77
N LYS A 153 -8.33 7.92 -6.93
CA LYS A 153 -7.63 9.21 -6.77
C LYS A 153 -6.13 9.00 -6.71
N PRO A 154 -5.31 9.96 -7.18
CA PRO A 154 -3.87 9.97 -6.90
C PRO A 154 -3.62 9.97 -5.39
N HIS A 155 -2.61 9.24 -4.95
CA HIS A 155 -2.23 9.22 -3.54
C HIS A 155 -1.54 10.53 -3.15
N THR A 156 -2.05 11.19 -2.12
CA THR A 156 -1.47 12.41 -1.55
C THR A 156 -0.95 12.18 -0.13
N GLU A 157 -0.12 13.11 0.35
CA GLU A 157 0.34 13.15 1.75
C GLU A 157 -0.82 13.26 2.74
N ALA A 158 -1.85 14.02 2.39
CA ALA A 158 -3.05 14.15 3.20
C ALA A 158 -3.76 12.80 3.41
N ASP A 159 -3.82 11.95 2.37
CA ASP A 159 -4.41 10.60 2.48
C ASP A 159 -3.57 9.67 3.39
N TYR A 160 -2.25 9.90 3.46
CA TYR A 160 -1.39 9.18 4.38
C TYR A 160 -1.62 9.66 5.82
N GLN A 161 -1.63 10.98 6.04
CA GLN A 161 -1.84 11.59 7.35
C GLN A 161 -3.23 11.27 7.92
N ALA A 162 -4.26 11.18 7.08
CA ALA A 162 -5.62 10.82 7.47
C ALA A 162 -5.74 9.42 8.13
N ARG A 163 -4.73 8.56 8.00
CA ARG A 163 -4.68 7.25 8.67
C ARG A 163 -4.27 7.38 10.15
N PHE A 164 -3.68 8.49 10.55
CA PHE A 164 -3.14 8.70 11.89
C PHE A 164 -4.09 9.53 12.76
N LYS A 165 -3.89 9.44 14.07
CA LYS A 165 -4.62 10.27 15.03
C LYS A 165 -4.19 11.72 14.90
N ALA A 166 -5.16 12.64 15.00
CA ALA A 166 -4.90 14.07 15.13
C ALA A 166 -4.02 14.36 16.36
N ARG A 167 -3.21 15.42 16.27
CA ARG A 167 -2.29 15.84 17.34
C ARG A 167 -2.64 17.27 17.76
N PRO A 168 -3.68 17.45 18.58
CA PRO A 168 -4.19 18.78 18.93
C PRO A 168 -3.15 19.65 19.63
N GLU A 169 -2.24 19.06 20.41
CA GLU A 169 -1.14 19.77 21.06
C GLU A 169 -0.18 20.41 20.04
N LEU A 170 0.14 19.68 18.97
CA LEU A 170 1.04 20.15 17.91
C LEU A 170 0.36 21.23 17.07
N GLU A 171 -0.92 21.02 16.73
CA GLU A 171 -1.75 22.02 16.04
C GLU A 171 -1.88 23.31 16.85
N GLY A 172 -2.09 23.21 18.16
CA GLY A 172 -2.14 24.34 19.08
C GLY A 172 -0.81 25.09 19.17
N LEU A 173 0.33 24.38 19.20
CA LEU A 173 1.66 24.99 19.15
C LEU A 173 1.92 25.71 17.81
N MET A 174 1.53 25.11 16.68
CA MET A 174 1.66 25.76 15.37
C MET A 174 0.82 27.02 15.27
N ALA A 175 -0.40 27.00 15.82
CA ALA A 175 -1.28 28.16 15.86
C ALA A 175 -0.74 29.32 16.72
N GLN A 176 0.14 29.05 17.69
CA GLN A 176 0.79 30.08 18.52
C GLN A 176 2.03 30.69 17.86
N ILE A 177 2.65 29.99 16.92
CA ILE A 177 3.83 30.44 16.18
C ILE A 177 3.44 31.30 14.96
N THR A 178 2.18 31.20 14.52
CA THR A 178 1.62 31.93 13.38
C THR A 178 0.90 33.19 13.84
#